data_AF-A0A928ZSJ8-F1
#
_entry.id   AF-A0A928ZSJ8-F1
#
_cell.length_a   1.000
_cell.length_b   1.000
_cell.length_c   1.000
_cell.angle_alpha   90.00
_cell.angle_beta   90.00
_cell.angle_gamma   90.00
#
_symmetry.space_group_name_H-M   'P 1'
#
loop_
_entity.id
_entity.type
_entity.pdbx_description
1 polymer ?
#
loop_
_entity_poly.entity_id
_entity_poly.type
_entity_poly.pdbx_seq_one_letter_code
_entity_poly.pdbx_strand_id
1 'polypeptide(L)'
;MVNRLFSIRPRPKKRSRAHIYGGAVLGLAGFAFCAIAPILVFAQTAQIDTASQQSSDQSGQQPSVHSTPSSVLSRRAAKMAASMAKPSNTEVAESKSLESNLEPTAAPTTPEAIELANAITRPNVRSIWLDRETIVNAGSAKELAKVFDRFKAAGINTVFVETVNAGYPIYESAIAPERNPLIQGWDPLQAAIDLGKSHDMEIHAWVWLFAVGNQAHNRIVGQPMSYPGPILSARPDWAGFDSRGNLIIPGQTKTFLDPANPEARQYLLELLSEIAARYDVDGIQFDYVRYPFQDAYGGRHFGYGTAAREKFLKLTGVDPITLSPRNGGDSAKAYLWNQWTAFRTQQITTFVSEASRRLQRLRPDLKLSAAVFADGTYQRQLAIQQDWEDWADQGLLDWIVLMSYANTVEEFSGLVRPWTVESSYRSTKVIPGIRLLNLPAAEARNQLQLLKDLSTEGYALFAADNLHGEVQSMLAGLHGQEQQNASAPAATAPIASAPQRGDRL
;
A
#
# COMPACT_ATOMS: atom_id res chain seq x y z
N MET A 1 -8.68 -71.63 26.24
CA MET A 1 -10.00 -71.06 25.89
C MET A 1 -9.81 -70.19 24.66
N VAL A 2 -9.84 -70.77 23.44
CA VAL A 2 -11.01 -70.83 22.50
C VAL A 2 -11.37 -69.43 21.97
N ASN A 3 -11.39 -69.07 20.68
CA ASN A 3 -10.97 -69.63 19.37
C ASN A 3 -11.14 -68.45 18.36
N ARG A 4 -10.17 -68.12 17.48
CA ARG A 4 -10.11 -68.41 16.00
C ARG A 4 -11.09 -67.58 15.12
N LEU A 5 -10.85 -67.16 13.86
CA LEU A 5 -9.87 -67.37 12.75
C LEU A 5 -10.21 -66.30 11.67
N PHE A 6 -9.27 -65.57 11.03
CA PHE A 6 -8.58 -65.78 9.72
C PHE A 6 -9.40 -65.73 8.40
N SER A 7 -8.90 -64.94 7.42
CA SER A 7 -8.52 -65.31 6.02
C SER A 7 -8.20 -64.00 5.24
N ILE A 8 -7.01 -63.64 4.73
CA ILE A 8 -6.04 -64.19 3.75
C ILE A 8 -6.57 -64.37 2.31
N ARG A 9 -5.81 -63.76 1.37
CA ARG A 9 -5.93 -63.57 -0.09
C ARG A 9 -5.91 -64.87 -0.93
N PRO A 10 -6.05 -64.79 -2.28
CA PRO A 10 -4.83 -64.77 -3.13
C PRO A 10 -4.88 -63.98 -4.46
N ARG A 11 -3.69 -63.63 -4.99
CA ARG A 11 -3.39 -63.32 -6.42
C ARG A 11 -3.17 -64.62 -7.22
N PRO A 12 -3.29 -64.61 -8.56
CA PRO A 12 -2.15 -64.98 -9.43
C PRO A 12 -2.06 -64.08 -10.71
N LYS A 13 -0.89 -63.59 -11.16
CA LYS A 13 0.22 -64.13 -12.00
C LYS A 13 0.06 -64.02 -13.55
N LYS A 14 0.88 -63.12 -14.12
CA LYS A 14 1.76 -63.17 -15.33
C LYS A 14 1.42 -64.04 -16.56
N ARG A 15 1.53 -63.43 -17.75
CA ARG A 15 2.31 -63.82 -18.98
C ARG A 15 2.03 -62.76 -20.08
N SER A 16 2.81 -62.50 -21.14
CA SER A 16 4.25 -62.52 -21.46
C SER A 16 4.39 -62.14 -22.96
N ARG A 17 5.19 -61.10 -23.26
CA ARG A 17 6.12 -60.87 -24.41
C ARG A 17 5.67 -60.70 -25.88
N ALA A 18 6.51 -59.85 -26.52
CA ALA A 18 7.01 -59.79 -27.92
C ALA A 18 6.25 -58.86 -28.89
N HIS A 19 6.81 -57.70 -29.30
CA HIS A 19 7.74 -57.45 -30.44
C HIS A 19 7.00 -57.52 -31.80
N ILE A 20 7.07 -56.58 -32.76
CA ILE A 20 8.25 -55.96 -33.41
C ILE A 20 7.78 -54.95 -34.51
N TYR A 21 8.59 -53.90 -34.81
CA TYR A 21 8.68 -53.01 -36.01
C TYR A 21 7.44 -52.18 -36.41
N GLY A 22 7.51 -50.96 -36.95
CA GLY A 22 8.57 -50.15 -37.57
C GLY A 22 7.85 -49.19 -38.54
N GLY A 23 8.33 -47.97 -38.73
CA GLY A 23 7.76 -47.06 -39.74
C GLY A 23 7.91 -45.59 -39.42
N ALA A 24 8.97 -44.99 -39.93
CA ALA A 24 9.14 -43.55 -40.04
C ALA A 24 8.20 -42.98 -41.11
N VAL A 25 7.62 -41.80 -40.87
CA VAL A 25 7.22 -40.84 -41.92
C VAL A 25 7.49 -39.43 -41.42
N LEU A 26 8.28 -38.70 -42.22
CA LEU A 26 8.54 -37.27 -42.14
C LEU A 26 7.24 -36.44 -42.21
N GLY A 27 7.20 -35.34 -41.47
CA GLY A 27 6.23 -34.26 -41.65
C GLY A 27 6.75 -32.94 -41.09
N LEU A 28 7.49 -32.22 -41.94
CA LEU A 28 7.82 -30.80 -41.79
C LEU A 28 6.53 -29.97 -41.65
N ALA A 29 6.52 -29.01 -40.71
CA ALA A 29 6.23 -27.59 -40.96
C ALA A 29 5.88 -26.81 -39.67
N GLY A 30 6.52 -25.65 -39.49
CA GLY A 30 5.87 -24.50 -38.87
C GLY A 30 6.10 -24.27 -37.38
N PHE A 31 7.30 -23.82 -37.00
CA PHE A 31 7.47 -23.00 -35.79
C PHE A 31 6.76 -21.65 -36.02
N ALA A 32 5.62 -21.44 -35.37
CA ALA A 32 5.00 -20.13 -35.23
C ALA A 32 5.31 -19.59 -33.83
N PHE A 33 6.20 -18.59 -33.79
CA PHE A 33 6.35 -17.67 -32.67
C PHE A 33 5.02 -16.92 -32.48
N CYS A 34 4.30 -17.18 -31.39
CA CYS A 34 3.24 -16.29 -30.92
C CYS A 34 3.81 -15.40 -29.81
N ALA A 35 4.28 -14.23 -30.21
CA ALA A 35 4.51 -13.10 -29.32
C ALA A 35 3.14 -12.62 -28.79
N ILE A 36 2.94 -12.69 -27.47
CA ILE A 36 1.76 -12.13 -26.81
C ILE A 36 2.06 -10.66 -26.55
N ALA A 37 1.43 -9.79 -27.33
CA ALA A 37 1.38 -8.35 -27.08
C ALA A 37 0.45 -8.04 -25.89
N PRO A 38 0.77 -7.06 -25.02
CA PRO A 38 -0.14 -6.60 -23.98
C PRO A 38 -1.27 -5.77 -24.60
N ILE A 39 -2.50 -6.11 -24.23
CA ILE A 39 -3.72 -5.40 -24.60
C ILE A 39 -3.70 -4.02 -23.92
N LEU A 40 -3.58 -2.96 -24.73
CA LEU A 40 -3.85 -1.58 -24.33
C LEU A 40 -5.33 -1.43 -23.98
N VAL A 41 -5.63 -0.97 -22.77
CA VAL A 41 -6.94 -0.43 -22.41
C VAL A 41 -6.89 1.07 -22.71
N PHE A 42 -7.63 1.51 -23.72
CA PHE A 42 -7.88 2.91 -24.01
C PHE A 42 -8.78 3.51 -22.91
N ALA A 43 -8.28 4.55 -22.22
CA ALA A 43 -9.12 5.49 -21.51
C ALA A 43 -9.74 6.45 -22.52
N GLN A 44 -11.04 6.32 -22.78
CA GLN A 44 -11.79 7.34 -23.51
C GLN A 44 -12.11 8.49 -22.55
N THR A 45 -11.50 9.64 -22.83
CA THR A 45 -11.87 10.95 -22.29
C THR A 45 -13.24 11.35 -22.84
N ALA A 46 -14.23 11.47 -21.96
CA ALA A 46 -15.49 12.12 -22.31
C ALA A 46 -15.27 13.64 -22.29
N GLN A 47 -15.22 14.26 -23.48
CA GLN A 47 -15.38 15.69 -23.65
C GLN A 47 -16.81 16.08 -23.23
N ILE A 48 -16.91 17.04 -22.32
CA ILE A 48 -18.18 17.72 -22.03
C ILE A 48 -18.26 18.91 -22.98
N ASP A 49 -19.14 18.81 -23.97
CA ASP A 49 -19.53 19.93 -24.82
C ASP A 49 -20.32 20.95 -23.99
N THR A 50 -19.76 22.16 -23.87
CA THR A 50 -20.48 23.34 -23.37
C THR A 50 -21.39 23.88 -24.48
N ALA A 51 -22.68 23.57 -24.39
CA ALA A 51 -23.71 24.26 -25.16
C ALA A 51 -24.20 25.50 -24.39
N SER A 52 -23.88 26.67 -24.94
CA SER A 52 -24.45 27.98 -24.62
C SER A 52 -25.94 28.03 -24.95
N GLN A 53 -26.78 28.44 -24.01
CA GLN A 53 -28.08 29.05 -24.32
C GLN A 53 -28.31 30.31 -23.50
N GLN A 54 -28.54 31.40 -24.23
CA GLN A 54 -28.95 32.70 -23.76
C GLN A 54 -30.43 32.71 -23.37
N SER A 55 -30.70 33.44 -22.29
CA SER A 55 -31.88 34.26 -21.95
C SER A 55 -33.21 34.04 -22.67
N SER A 56 -34.27 33.88 -21.88
CA SER A 56 -35.41 34.82 -21.95
C SER A 56 -36.07 34.96 -20.58
N ASP A 57 -36.25 36.23 -20.18
CA ASP A 57 -37.07 36.69 -19.07
C ASP A 57 -38.52 36.19 -19.18
N GLN A 58 -39.16 35.92 -18.04
CA GLN A 58 -40.43 36.54 -17.72
C GLN A 58 -40.74 36.50 -16.21
N SER A 59 -41.21 37.65 -15.75
CA SER A 59 -41.59 38.07 -14.41
C SER A 59 -42.80 37.34 -13.80
N GLY A 60 -42.85 37.28 -12.46
CA GLY A 60 -44.12 37.46 -11.74
C GLY A 60 -44.36 36.63 -10.47
N GLN A 61 -44.38 37.35 -9.34
CA GLN A 61 -45.19 37.12 -8.12
C GLN A 61 -44.75 36.07 -7.06
N GLN A 62 -44.35 36.61 -5.90
CA GLN A 62 -44.50 36.00 -4.57
C GLN A 62 -45.96 36.13 -4.07
N PRO A 63 -46.37 35.32 -3.09
CA PRO A 63 -46.43 35.84 -1.71
C PRO A 63 -45.88 34.91 -0.61
N SER A 64 -45.54 35.55 0.50
CA SER A 64 -45.15 35.09 1.86
C SER A 64 -46.27 34.28 2.58
N VAL A 65 -46.16 33.56 3.71
CA VAL A 65 -45.37 33.59 4.96
C VAL A 65 -45.54 32.21 5.68
N HIS A 66 -44.53 31.66 6.37
CA HIS A 66 -44.60 31.17 7.78
C HIS A 66 -43.30 30.48 8.27
N SER A 67 -42.69 31.13 9.26
CA SER A 67 -41.68 30.71 10.27
C SER A 67 -42.21 29.56 11.16
N THR A 68 -41.48 28.61 11.79
CA THR A 68 -40.15 28.47 12.45
C THR A 68 -40.09 27.03 13.08
N PRO A 69 -39.09 26.56 13.86
CA PRO A 69 -37.62 26.56 13.69
C PRO A 69 -36.96 25.18 14.02
N SER A 70 -35.87 24.81 13.34
CA SER A 70 -34.79 24.02 13.98
C SER A 70 -33.47 24.25 13.25
N SER A 71 -32.76 25.32 13.61
CA SER A 71 -31.38 25.59 13.17
C SER A 71 -30.64 26.39 14.25
N VAL A 72 -29.98 25.69 15.17
CA VAL A 72 -29.16 26.31 16.24
C VAL A 72 -27.68 25.89 16.18
N LEU A 73 -27.24 25.14 15.16
CA LEU A 73 -25.82 24.78 15.02
C LEU A 73 -25.10 25.32 13.76
N SER A 74 -25.78 26.07 12.88
CA SER A 74 -25.17 26.59 11.64
C SER A 74 -24.96 28.11 11.59
N ARG A 75 -25.26 28.87 12.66
CA ARG A 75 -25.08 30.35 12.68
C ARG A 75 -23.86 30.87 13.45
N ARG A 76 -23.04 29.99 14.04
CA ARG A 76 -21.76 30.38 14.66
C ARG A 76 -20.57 30.33 13.69
N ALA A 77 -20.64 29.56 12.61
CA ALA A 77 -19.58 29.47 11.60
C ALA A 77 -19.61 30.62 10.57
N ALA A 78 -20.79 31.17 10.25
CA ALA A 78 -20.94 32.19 9.21
C ALA A 78 -20.75 33.64 9.69
N LYS A 79 -20.49 33.88 10.99
CA LYS A 79 -20.25 35.22 11.56
C LYS A 79 -18.79 35.49 12.00
N MET A 80 -17.89 34.50 11.93
CA MET A 80 -16.44 34.72 12.08
C MET A 80 -15.72 34.99 10.75
N ALA A 81 -16.39 34.83 9.61
CA ALA A 81 -15.78 35.03 8.28
C ALA A 81 -15.99 36.42 7.67
N ALA A 82 -16.60 37.37 8.39
CA ALA A 82 -16.90 38.72 7.87
C ALA A 82 -16.36 39.87 8.73
N SER A 83 -15.32 39.61 9.53
CA SER A 83 -14.57 40.63 10.27
C SER A 83 -13.07 40.36 10.19
N MET A 84 -12.53 40.36 8.97
CA MET A 84 -11.12 40.65 8.74
C MET A 84 -11.04 41.76 7.70
N ALA A 85 -10.89 42.98 8.22
CA ALA A 85 -10.66 44.18 7.44
C ALA A 85 -9.27 44.11 6.80
N LYS A 86 -9.15 44.64 5.58
CA LYS A 86 -7.90 44.84 4.84
C LYS A 86 -6.84 45.51 5.73
N PRO A 87 -5.57 45.08 5.70
CA PRO A 87 -4.51 45.80 6.40
C PRO A 87 -4.35 47.19 5.78
N SER A 88 -4.12 48.18 6.65
CA SER A 88 -3.82 49.54 6.23
C SER A 88 -2.45 49.59 5.53
N ASN A 89 -2.28 50.49 4.56
CA ASN A 89 -1.05 50.65 3.76
C ASN A 89 0.22 50.98 4.58
N THR A 90 0.11 51.15 5.89
CA THR A 90 1.22 51.48 6.79
C THR A 90 1.87 50.23 7.42
N GLU A 91 1.14 49.12 7.63
CA GLU A 91 1.70 47.87 8.18
C GLU A 91 2.53 47.08 7.16
N VAL A 92 2.23 47.24 5.86
CA VAL A 92 2.99 46.61 4.76
C VAL A 92 4.37 47.25 4.56
N ALA A 93 4.57 48.48 5.06
CA ALA A 93 5.86 49.17 4.98
C ALA A 93 6.81 48.74 6.11
N GLU A 94 6.29 48.48 7.32
CA GLU A 94 7.11 48.00 8.44
C GLU A 94 7.48 46.52 8.30
N SER A 95 6.61 45.65 7.77
CA SER A 95 6.95 44.24 7.51
C SER A 95 8.03 44.08 6.43
N LYS A 96 8.02 44.95 5.41
CA LYS A 96 9.08 44.99 4.37
C LYS A 96 10.43 45.48 4.88
N SER A 97 10.47 46.22 5.98
CA SER A 97 11.74 46.68 6.60
C SER A 97 12.37 45.66 7.54
N LEU A 98 11.59 44.68 8.02
CA LEU A 98 12.06 43.58 8.85
C LEU A 98 12.47 42.34 8.03
N GLU A 99 11.86 42.12 6.85
CA GLU A 99 12.27 41.05 5.91
C GLU A 99 13.56 41.37 5.15
N SER A 100 13.98 42.65 5.09
CA SER A 100 15.18 43.06 4.35
C SER A 100 16.51 42.90 5.11
N ASN A 101 16.49 42.35 6.34
CA ASN A 101 17.69 42.15 7.17
C ASN A 101 17.99 40.67 7.49
N LEU A 102 17.33 39.72 6.84
CA LEU A 102 17.80 38.34 6.84
C LEU A 102 18.89 38.22 5.78
N GLU A 103 20.14 38.50 6.17
CA GLU A 103 21.28 38.01 5.40
C GLU A 103 21.10 36.50 5.17
N PRO A 104 21.38 35.98 3.97
CA PRO A 104 21.35 34.54 3.73
C PRO A 104 22.32 33.90 4.72
N THR A 105 21.78 33.16 5.69
CA THR A 105 22.59 32.38 6.64
C THR A 105 23.60 31.59 5.84
N ALA A 106 24.89 31.87 6.06
CA ALA A 106 25.98 31.25 5.35
C ALA A 106 25.81 29.72 5.36
N ALA A 107 26.03 29.09 4.21
CA ALA A 107 26.01 27.64 4.10
C ALA A 107 26.91 27.03 5.21
N PRO A 108 26.49 25.94 5.87
CA PRO A 108 27.26 25.34 6.95
C PRO A 108 28.67 25.01 6.45
N THR A 109 29.71 25.52 7.12
CA THR A 109 31.10 25.42 6.67
C THR A 109 31.92 24.38 7.43
N THR A 110 31.43 23.90 8.58
CA THR A 110 32.09 22.87 9.37
C THR A 110 31.61 21.48 8.97
N PRO A 111 32.46 20.44 8.96
CA PRO A 111 32.07 19.06 8.67
C PRO A 111 30.86 18.57 9.49
N GLU A 112 30.79 18.90 10.78
CA GLU A 112 29.64 18.53 11.65
C GLU A 112 28.35 19.25 11.26
N ALA A 113 28.39 20.55 10.95
CA ALA A 113 27.21 21.28 10.48
C ALA A 113 26.78 20.86 9.07
N ILE A 114 27.73 20.45 8.22
CA ILE A 114 27.45 19.89 6.90
C ILE A 114 26.84 18.49 7.05
N GLU A 115 27.37 17.65 7.94
CA GLU A 115 26.81 16.32 8.25
C GLU A 115 25.42 16.43 8.88
N LEU A 116 25.21 17.39 9.79
CA LEU A 116 23.91 17.70 10.37
C LEU A 116 22.93 18.23 9.31
N ALA A 117 23.35 19.14 8.43
CA ALA A 117 22.51 19.62 7.33
C ALA A 117 22.19 18.52 6.31
N ASN A 118 23.12 17.61 6.05
CA ASN A 118 22.89 16.43 5.21
C ASN A 118 22.00 15.38 5.88
N ALA A 119 22.10 15.22 7.20
CA ALA A 119 21.20 14.37 7.98
C ALA A 119 19.77 14.95 8.01
N ILE A 120 19.63 16.28 8.05
CA ILE A 120 18.34 16.98 7.99
C ILE A 120 17.72 16.93 6.59
N THR A 121 18.53 16.88 5.52
CA THR A 121 18.04 16.91 4.12
C THR A 121 17.88 15.52 3.48
N ARG A 122 18.30 14.45 4.16
CA ARG A 122 18.08 13.07 3.70
C ARG A 122 16.74 12.55 4.21
N PRO A 123 15.92 11.92 3.35
CA PRO A 123 14.72 11.25 3.83
C PRO A 123 15.12 10.18 4.85
N ASN A 124 14.50 10.22 6.03
CA ASN A 124 14.80 9.32 7.14
C ASN A 124 14.50 7.85 6.78
N VAL A 125 13.42 7.63 6.03
CA VAL A 125 13.00 6.30 5.57
C VAL A 125 13.24 6.13 4.07
N ARG A 126 14.13 5.23 3.68
CA ARG A 126 14.43 4.86 2.29
C ARG A 126 14.16 3.39 2.14
N SER A 127 12.92 3.08 1.82
CA SER A 127 12.39 1.73 1.94
C SER A 127 12.17 1.04 0.59
N ILE A 128 12.14 -0.29 0.60
CA ILE A 128 11.84 -1.10 -0.58
C ILE A 128 11.00 -2.33 -0.20
N TRP A 129 10.05 -2.70 -1.06
CA TRP A 129 9.38 -4.00 -0.96
C TRP A 129 10.24 -5.10 -1.58
N LEU A 130 10.62 -6.09 -0.78
CA LEU A 130 11.25 -7.32 -1.22
C LEU A 130 10.15 -8.36 -1.51
N ASP A 131 9.84 -8.51 -2.79
CA ASP A 131 8.76 -9.36 -3.28
C ASP A 131 9.11 -10.87 -3.24
N ARG A 132 8.06 -11.70 -3.21
CA ARG A 132 8.13 -13.16 -3.21
C ARG A 132 8.97 -13.71 -4.35
N GLU A 133 8.89 -13.13 -5.55
CA GLU A 133 9.64 -13.65 -6.70
C GLU A 133 11.14 -13.51 -6.48
N THR A 134 11.58 -12.34 -6.03
CA THR A 134 12.98 -12.11 -5.62
C THR A 134 13.41 -13.07 -4.50
N ILE A 135 12.56 -13.28 -3.47
CA ILE A 135 12.86 -14.21 -2.35
C ILE A 135 13.00 -15.65 -2.85
N VAL A 136 12.06 -16.13 -3.65
CA VAL A 136 12.06 -17.50 -4.19
C VAL A 136 13.25 -17.71 -5.12
N ASN A 137 13.55 -16.74 -5.99
CA ASN A 137 14.66 -16.81 -6.91
C ASN A 137 16.03 -16.81 -6.21
N ALA A 138 16.16 -16.11 -5.07
CA ALA A 138 17.37 -16.20 -4.26
C ALA A 138 17.58 -17.61 -3.71
N GLY A 139 16.52 -18.26 -3.20
CA GLY A 139 16.53 -19.68 -2.81
C GLY A 139 17.48 -20.06 -1.65
N SER A 140 18.25 -19.11 -1.11
CA SER A 140 19.15 -19.31 0.03
C SER A 140 19.57 -17.99 0.66
N ALA A 141 20.03 -18.02 1.91
CA ALA A 141 20.56 -16.84 2.61
C ALA A 141 21.77 -16.21 1.89
N LYS A 142 22.64 -17.03 1.29
CA LYS A 142 23.84 -16.56 0.57
C LYS A 142 23.47 -15.74 -0.67
N GLU A 143 22.50 -16.20 -1.45
CA GLU A 143 22.05 -15.48 -2.63
C GLU A 143 21.17 -14.28 -2.27
N LEU A 144 20.41 -14.38 -1.17
CA LEU A 144 19.68 -13.23 -0.61
C LEU A 144 20.64 -12.12 -0.15
N ALA A 145 21.82 -12.46 0.36
CA ALA A 145 22.85 -11.48 0.72
C ALA A 145 23.22 -10.56 -0.46
N LYS A 146 23.29 -11.11 -1.68
CA LYS A 146 23.56 -10.30 -2.89
C LYS A 146 22.43 -9.31 -3.19
N VAL A 147 21.20 -9.60 -2.77
CA VAL A 147 20.07 -8.67 -2.89
C VAL A 147 20.25 -7.52 -1.89
N PHE A 148 20.63 -7.83 -0.65
CA PHE A 148 20.90 -6.85 0.40
C PHE A 148 22.12 -5.97 0.08
N ASP A 149 23.18 -6.53 -0.54
CA ASP A 149 24.31 -5.76 -1.06
C ASP A 149 23.83 -4.69 -2.06
N ARG A 150 22.88 -5.04 -2.95
CA ARG A 150 22.28 -4.09 -3.91
C ARG A 150 21.43 -3.04 -3.21
N PHE A 151 20.67 -3.42 -2.18
CA PHE A 151 19.91 -2.46 -1.37
C PHE A 151 20.84 -1.47 -0.69
N LYS A 152 21.95 -1.92 -0.11
CA LYS A 152 22.92 -1.05 0.56
C LYS A 152 23.57 -0.09 -0.44
N ALA A 153 23.98 -0.60 -1.60
CA ALA A 153 24.52 0.21 -2.69
C ALA A 153 23.52 1.26 -3.20
N ALA A 154 22.23 0.97 -3.16
CA ALA A 154 21.15 1.89 -3.51
C ALA A 154 20.72 2.81 -2.35
N GLY A 155 21.40 2.77 -1.20
CA GLY A 155 21.12 3.64 -0.05
C GLY A 155 19.86 3.27 0.75
N ILE A 156 19.25 2.12 0.49
CA ILE A 156 18.08 1.62 1.22
C ILE A 156 18.47 1.34 2.67
N ASN A 157 17.60 1.72 3.61
CA ASN A 157 17.75 1.48 5.05
C ASN A 157 16.55 0.76 5.69
N THR A 158 15.51 0.44 4.91
CA THR A 158 14.33 -0.28 5.40
C THR A 158 13.83 -1.24 4.33
N VAL A 159 13.51 -2.48 4.71
CA VAL A 159 13.03 -3.51 3.77
C VAL A 159 11.72 -4.10 4.27
N PHE A 160 10.68 -4.02 3.44
CA PHE A 160 9.41 -4.71 3.65
C PHE A 160 9.49 -6.10 3.00
N VAL A 161 9.72 -7.13 3.80
CA VAL A 161 9.95 -8.51 3.32
C VAL A 161 8.62 -9.23 3.18
N GLU A 162 8.24 -9.67 1.97
CA GLU A 162 6.96 -10.34 1.70
C GLU A 162 6.83 -11.68 2.45
N THR A 163 6.40 -11.59 3.70
CA THR A 163 6.47 -12.65 4.71
C THR A 163 5.28 -13.58 4.60
N VAL A 164 4.11 -13.03 4.27
CA VAL A 164 2.88 -13.79 4.01
C VAL A 164 2.29 -13.29 2.69
N ASN A 165 2.21 -14.18 1.70
CA ASN A 165 1.65 -13.90 0.37
C ASN A 165 0.64 -14.98 0.00
N ALA A 166 -0.52 -14.58 -0.53
CA ALA A 166 -1.55 -15.52 -1.01
C ALA A 166 -1.93 -16.62 0.01
N GLY A 167 -1.93 -16.29 1.30
CA GLY A 167 -2.26 -17.21 2.40
C GLY A 167 -1.10 -18.10 2.87
N TYR A 168 0.10 -17.96 2.30
CA TYR A 168 1.27 -18.76 2.64
C TYR A 168 2.36 -17.93 3.32
N PRO A 169 2.78 -18.28 4.56
CA PRO A 169 4.00 -17.75 5.14
C PRO A 169 5.25 -18.34 4.46
N ILE A 170 6.33 -17.56 4.41
CA ILE A 170 7.64 -18.03 3.93
C ILE A 170 8.45 -18.75 5.02
N TYR A 171 7.95 -18.79 6.26
CA TYR A 171 8.56 -19.46 7.41
C TYR A 171 7.68 -20.62 7.91
N GLU A 172 8.22 -21.45 8.81
CA GLU A 172 7.48 -22.52 9.47
C GLU A 172 6.54 -21.95 10.53
N SER A 173 5.24 -21.87 10.22
CA SER A 173 4.20 -21.32 11.09
C SER A 173 3.46 -22.43 11.85
N ALA A 174 3.14 -22.18 13.12
CA ALA A 174 2.24 -23.01 13.90
C ALA A 174 0.75 -22.62 13.72
N ILE A 175 0.49 -21.48 13.08
CA ILE A 175 -0.84 -20.89 12.89
C ILE A 175 -1.37 -21.16 11.47
N ALA A 176 -0.55 -20.89 10.45
CA ALA A 176 -0.93 -21.09 9.06
C ALA A 176 -1.02 -22.58 8.70
N PRO A 177 -2.01 -23.01 7.90
CA PRO A 177 -2.18 -24.44 7.56
C PRO A 177 -1.03 -25.01 6.73
N GLU A 178 -0.46 -24.19 5.85
CA GLU A 178 0.56 -24.60 4.90
C GLU A 178 1.59 -23.48 4.76
N ARG A 179 2.87 -23.87 4.69
CA ARG A 179 3.96 -22.99 4.29
C ARG A 179 4.00 -22.82 2.77
N ASN A 180 4.53 -21.71 2.29
CA ASN A 180 4.76 -21.50 0.86
C ASN A 180 5.61 -22.66 0.27
N PRO A 181 5.07 -23.44 -0.68
CA PRO A 181 5.73 -24.65 -1.17
C PRO A 181 6.99 -24.37 -2.01
N LEU A 182 7.21 -23.11 -2.40
CA LEU A 182 8.40 -22.67 -3.13
C LEU A 182 9.60 -22.41 -2.22
N ILE A 183 9.41 -22.39 -0.90
CA ILE A 183 10.49 -22.17 0.06
C ILE A 183 10.92 -23.51 0.67
N GLN A 184 12.15 -23.95 0.39
CA GLN A 184 12.63 -25.27 0.79
C GLN A 184 13.98 -25.19 1.51
N GLY A 185 14.05 -25.69 2.74
CA GLY A 185 15.32 -25.90 3.45
C GLY A 185 16.01 -24.65 3.99
N TRP A 186 15.33 -23.50 4.07
CA TRP A 186 15.85 -22.27 4.69
C TRP A 186 14.71 -21.41 5.24
N ASP A 187 14.98 -20.45 6.14
CA ASP A 187 14.02 -19.47 6.63
C ASP A 187 14.36 -18.07 6.05
N PRO A 188 13.62 -17.58 5.04
CA PRO A 188 13.95 -16.32 4.40
C PRO A 188 13.72 -15.10 5.28
N LEU A 189 12.76 -15.13 6.21
CA LEU A 189 12.52 -14.02 7.13
C LEU A 189 13.68 -13.90 8.11
N GLN A 190 14.13 -15.02 8.70
CA GLN A 190 15.31 -15.00 9.57
C GLN A 190 16.56 -14.54 8.82
N ALA A 191 16.79 -15.05 7.60
CA ALA A 191 17.91 -14.62 6.78
C ALA A 191 17.88 -13.11 6.48
N ALA A 192 16.70 -12.55 6.20
CA ALA A 192 16.53 -11.11 5.97
C ALA A 192 16.84 -10.29 7.24
N ILE A 193 16.44 -10.76 8.43
CA ILE A 193 16.75 -10.12 9.72
C ILE A 193 18.26 -10.09 9.96
N ASP A 194 18.94 -11.22 9.78
CA ASP A 194 20.39 -11.31 9.99
C ASP A 194 21.16 -10.42 8.99
N LEU A 195 20.68 -10.35 7.74
CA LEU A 195 21.23 -9.46 6.73
C LEU A 195 20.94 -7.99 7.02
N GLY A 196 19.74 -7.66 7.51
CA GLY A 196 19.38 -6.30 7.94
C GLY A 196 20.33 -5.79 9.01
N LYS A 197 20.59 -6.60 10.04
CA LYS A 197 21.54 -6.29 11.12
C LYS A 197 22.95 -6.04 10.60
N SER A 198 23.43 -6.84 9.65
CA SER A 198 24.78 -6.66 9.08
C SER A 198 24.90 -5.48 8.11
N HIS A 199 23.78 -4.98 7.57
CA HIS A 199 23.74 -3.87 6.62
C HIS A 199 23.22 -2.56 7.22
N ASP A 200 22.89 -2.53 8.51
CA ASP A 200 22.24 -1.39 9.17
C ASP A 200 20.93 -1.00 8.46
N MET A 201 20.06 -2.00 8.29
CA MET A 201 18.74 -1.86 7.69
C MET A 201 17.67 -2.42 8.61
N GLU A 202 16.56 -1.68 8.71
CA GLU A 202 15.35 -2.16 9.39
C GLU A 202 14.61 -3.19 8.54
N ILE A 203 14.16 -4.26 9.19
CA ILE A 203 13.41 -5.35 8.56
C ILE A 203 11.99 -5.37 9.08
N HIS A 204 11.06 -5.15 8.16
CA HIS A 204 9.64 -5.12 8.43
C HIS A 204 8.97 -6.31 7.74
N ALA A 205 8.27 -7.15 8.50
CA ALA A 205 7.53 -8.26 7.91
C ALA A 205 6.29 -7.72 7.17
N TRP A 206 6.24 -7.88 5.85
CA TRP A 206 5.10 -7.51 5.01
C TRP A 206 4.10 -8.67 4.93
N VAL A 207 2.88 -8.44 5.41
CA VAL A 207 1.87 -9.49 5.64
C VAL A 207 0.58 -9.16 4.89
N TRP A 208 0.19 -10.02 3.94
CA TRP A 208 -1.15 -9.98 3.36
C TRP A 208 -2.17 -10.47 4.39
N LEU A 209 -3.17 -9.63 4.67
CA LEU A 209 -4.21 -9.91 5.66
C LEU A 209 -5.45 -10.53 5.02
N PHE A 210 -6.42 -9.72 4.60
CA PHE A 210 -7.71 -10.27 4.18
C PHE A 210 -7.66 -10.97 2.82
N ALA A 211 -6.70 -10.68 1.95
CA ALA A 211 -6.50 -11.43 0.71
C ALA A 211 -5.62 -12.68 0.96
N VAL A 212 -6.19 -13.87 0.75
CA VAL A 212 -5.59 -15.14 1.20
C VAL A 212 -5.49 -16.21 0.11
N GLY A 213 -5.73 -15.83 -1.14
CA GLY A 213 -5.50 -16.67 -2.31
C GLY A 213 -5.29 -15.80 -3.55
N ASN A 214 -4.56 -16.34 -4.52
CA ASN A 214 -4.19 -15.58 -5.72
C ASN A 214 -4.02 -16.53 -6.91
N GLN A 215 -4.84 -16.36 -7.94
CA GLN A 215 -4.79 -17.14 -9.17
C GLN A 215 -3.41 -17.17 -9.84
N ALA A 216 -2.67 -16.06 -9.82
CA ALA A 216 -1.31 -16.04 -10.36
C ALA A 216 -0.37 -16.94 -9.55
N HIS A 217 -0.48 -16.91 -8.22
CA HIS A 217 0.28 -17.78 -7.33
C HIS A 217 -0.11 -19.25 -7.53
N ASN A 218 -1.40 -19.56 -7.66
CA ASN A 218 -1.89 -20.91 -7.90
C ASN A 218 -1.23 -21.55 -9.12
N ARG A 219 -1.09 -20.80 -10.22
CA ARG A 219 -0.39 -21.27 -11.42
C ARG A 219 1.07 -21.65 -11.13
N ILE A 220 1.76 -20.85 -10.34
CA ILE A 220 3.18 -21.06 -10.00
C ILE A 220 3.34 -22.33 -9.15
N VAL A 221 2.42 -22.56 -8.20
CA VAL A 221 2.48 -23.72 -7.28
C VAL A 221 1.70 -24.95 -7.78
N GLY A 222 1.25 -24.95 -9.03
CA GLY A 222 0.54 -26.08 -9.65
C GLY A 222 -0.87 -26.35 -9.11
N GLN A 223 -1.49 -25.36 -8.46
CA GLN A 223 -2.87 -25.43 -7.98
C GLN A 223 -3.87 -24.97 -9.05
N PRO A 224 -5.13 -25.45 -9.05
CA PRO A 224 -6.14 -24.98 -9.99
C PRO A 224 -6.46 -23.49 -9.77
N MET A 225 -6.88 -22.79 -10.83
CA MET A 225 -7.25 -21.37 -10.74
C MET A 225 -8.43 -21.09 -9.79
N SER A 226 -9.25 -22.11 -9.49
CA SER A 226 -10.33 -22.05 -8.51
C SER A 226 -9.89 -22.32 -7.07
N TYR A 227 -8.64 -22.72 -6.83
CA TYR A 227 -8.13 -22.97 -5.49
C TYR A 227 -8.18 -21.68 -4.65
N PRO A 228 -8.90 -21.68 -3.52
CA PRO A 228 -9.17 -20.44 -2.77
C PRO A 228 -8.01 -20.01 -1.87
N GLY A 229 -6.90 -20.76 -1.85
CA GLY A 229 -5.80 -20.61 -0.90
C GLY A 229 -5.89 -21.63 0.25
N PRO A 230 -4.82 -21.79 1.03
CA PRO A 230 -4.72 -22.83 2.07
C PRO A 230 -5.74 -22.61 3.19
N ILE A 231 -5.85 -21.37 3.71
CA ILE A 231 -6.75 -21.10 4.83
C ILE A 231 -8.23 -21.22 4.48
N LEU A 232 -8.65 -20.78 3.28
CA LEU A 232 -10.05 -20.94 2.85
C LEU A 232 -10.38 -22.37 2.40
N SER A 233 -9.38 -23.18 2.08
CA SER A 233 -9.58 -24.63 1.89
C SER A 233 -9.82 -25.33 3.23
N ALA A 234 -9.09 -24.94 4.27
CA ALA A 234 -9.28 -25.47 5.62
C ALA A 234 -10.55 -24.93 6.31
N ARG A 235 -10.89 -23.66 6.05
CA ARG A 235 -11.99 -22.90 6.69
C ARG A 235 -12.84 -22.17 5.65
N PRO A 236 -13.65 -22.88 4.85
CA PRO A 236 -14.49 -22.27 3.83
C PRO A 236 -15.59 -21.36 4.42
N ASP A 237 -15.97 -21.57 5.68
CA ASP A 237 -16.92 -20.75 6.44
C ASP A 237 -16.42 -19.31 6.70
N TRP A 238 -15.13 -19.06 6.51
CA TRP A 238 -14.49 -17.74 6.70
C TRP A 238 -14.48 -16.87 5.46
N ALA A 239 -14.95 -17.38 4.32
CA ALA A 239 -14.85 -16.68 3.05
C ALA A 239 -15.76 -15.43 2.97
N GLY A 240 -15.22 -14.38 2.35
CA GLY A 240 -16.02 -13.30 1.81
C GLY A 240 -16.57 -13.65 0.43
N PHE A 241 -17.73 -13.09 0.08
CA PHE A 241 -18.37 -13.29 -1.21
C PHE A 241 -18.80 -11.97 -1.84
N ASP A 242 -18.94 -12.00 -3.17
CA ASP A 242 -19.66 -10.98 -3.93
C ASP A 242 -21.19 -11.11 -3.71
N SER A 243 -21.96 -10.12 -4.15
CA SER A 243 -23.43 -10.13 -4.02
C SER A 243 -24.15 -11.23 -4.81
N ARG A 244 -23.42 -12.05 -5.57
CA ARG A 244 -23.92 -13.20 -6.34
C ARG A 244 -23.41 -14.53 -5.78
N GLY A 245 -22.67 -14.52 -4.67
CA GLY A 245 -22.10 -15.71 -4.04
C GLY A 245 -20.76 -16.17 -4.63
N ASN A 246 -20.09 -15.35 -5.46
CA ASN A 246 -18.76 -15.69 -5.98
C ASN A 246 -17.67 -15.36 -4.96
N LEU A 247 -16.69 -16.26 -4.81
CA LEU A 247 -15.49 -16.05 -3.99
C LEU A 247 -14.57 -14.95 -4.54
N ILE A 248 -14.59 -14.76 -5.86
CA ILE A 248 -13.78 -13.78 -6.58
C ILE A 248 -14.72 -12.94 -7.44
N ILE A 249 -14.65 -11.62 -7.32
CA ILE A 249 -15.39 -10.72 -8.21
C ILE A 249 -14.92 -10.94 -9.65
N PRO A 250 -15.82 -11.07 -10.63
CA PRO A 250 -15.41 -11.18 -12.03
C PRO A 250 -14.45 -10.06 -12.45
N GLY A 251 -13.35 -10.44 -13.11
CA GLY A 251 -12.26 -9.53 -13.49
C GLY A 251 -11.18 -9.34 -12.43
N GLN A 252 -11.32 -9.95 -11.25
CA GLN A 252 -10.27 -10.02 -10.23
C GLN A 252 -9.75 -11.44 -10.05
N THR A 253 -8.70 -11.59 -9.23
CA THR A 253 -7.87 -12.79 -9.19
C THR A 253 -7.62 -13.34 -7.79
N LYS A 254 -8.19 -12.70 -6.75
CA LYS A 254 -7.90 -13.00 -5.35
C LYS A 254 -9.16 -13.33 -4.57
N THR A 255 -9.04 -14.30 -3.67
CA THR A 255 -10.03 -14.62 -2.65
C THR A 255 -9.74 -13.84 -1.39
N PHE A 256 -10.80 -13.55 -0.62
CA PHE A 256 -10.71 -12.78 0.60
C PHE A 256 -11.42 -13.49 1.75
N LEU A 257 -10.86 -13.37 2.95
CA LEU A 257 -11.56 -13.65 4.21
C LEU A 257 -12.65 -12.60 4.42
N ASP A 258 -13.73 -12.96 5.10
CA ASP A 258 -14.74 -12.01 5.58
C ASP A 258 -14.17 -11.23 6.78
N PRO A 259 -13.92 -9.91 6.67
CA PRO A 259 -13.40 -9.10 7.78
C PRO A 259 -14.32 -9.03 9.00
N ALA A 260 -15.60 -9.39 8.84
CA ALA A 260 -16.56 -9.48 9.92
C ALA A 260 -16.54 -10.86 10.62
N ASN A 261 -15.86 -11.87 10.10
CA ASN A 261 -15.79 -13.20 10.72
C ASN A 261 -14.81 -13.18 11.93
N PRO A 262 -15.27 -13.44 13.16
CA PRO A 262 -14.43 -13.30 14.34
C PRO A 262 -13.28 -14.32 14.40
N GLU A 263 -13.49 -15.55 13.93
CA GLU A 263 -12.44 -16.57 13.91
C GLU A 263 -11.38 -16.26 12.84
N ALA A 264 -11.77 -15.75 11.67
CA ALA A 264 -10.85 -15.29 10.65
C ALA A 264 -9.98 -14.12 11.13
N ARG A 265 -10.57 -13.16 11.87
CA ARG A 265 -9.81 -12.08 12.52
C ARG A 265 -8.84 -12.63 13.55
N GLN A 266 -9.28 -13.57 14.39
CA GLN A 266 -8.43 -14.17 15.42
C GLN A 266 -7.23 -14.90 14.82
N TYR A 267 -7.44 -15.62 13.71
CA TYR A 267 -6.36 -16.23 12.92
C TYR A 267 -5.32 -15.21 12.44
N LEU A 268 -5.76 -14.10 11.84
CA LEU A 268 -4.84 -13.05 11.38
C LEU A 268 -4.09 -12.39 12.55
N LEU A 269 -4.77 -12.14 13.67
CA LEU A 269 -4.15 -11.60 14.89
C LEU A 269 -3.11 -12.56 15.49
N GLU A 270 -3.36 -13.87 15.44
CA GLU A 270 -2.40 -14.90 15.87
C GLU A 270 -1.21 -14.97 14.94
N LEU A 271 -1.40 -14.91 13.63
CA LEU A 271 -0.32 -14.91 12.65
C LEU A 271 0.60 -13.69 12.82
N LEU A 272 0.02 -12.50 13.01
CA LEU A 272 0.77 -11.28 13.32
C LEU A 272 1.53 -11.40 14.65
N SER A 273 0.89 -11.97 15.68
CA SER A 273 1.51 -12.18 17.00
C SER A 273 2.64 -13.21 16.93
N GLU A 274 2.50 -14.25 16.12
CA GLU A 274 3.53 -15.26 15.91
C GLU A 274 4.79 -14.63 15.33
N ILE A 275 4.66 -13.79 14.31
CA ILE A 275 5.79 -13.07 13.71
C ILE A 275 6.48 -12.20 14.76
N ALA A 276 5.73 -11.35 15.46
CA ALA A 276 6.27 -10.43 16.46
C ALA A 276 6.92 -11.12 17.67
N ALA A 277 6.45 -12.32 18.04
CA ALA A 277 6.99 -13.08 19.16
C ALA A 277 8.21 -13.92 18.80
N ARG A 278 8.29 -14.42 17.55
CA ARG A 278 9.34 -15.37 17.14
C ARG A 278 10.50 -14.70 16.42
N TYR A 279 10.26 -13.59 15.75
CA TYR A 279 11.25 -12.92 14.92
C TYR A 279 11.59 -11.55 15.48
N ASP A 280 12.88 -11.24 15.48
CA ASP A 280 13.40 -9.93 15.86
C ASP A 280 13.32 -8.96 14.68
N VAL A 281 12.10 -8.73 14.21
CA VAL A 281 11.78 -7.72 13.18
C VAL A 281 11.63 -6.34 13.83
N ASP A 282 12.02 -5.31 13.09
CA ASP A 282 11.87 -3.90 13.50
C ASP A 282 10.42 -3.42 13.34
N GLY A 283 9.66 -4.08 12.47
CA GLY A 283 8.25 -3.73 12.25
C GLY A 283 7.43 -4.79 11.53
N ILE A 284 6.13 -4.51 11.44
CA ILE A 284 5.18 -5.29 10.64
C ILE A 284 4.39 -4.33 9.75
N GLN A 285 4.35 -4.63 8.46
CA GLN A 285 3.55 -3.90 7.48
C GLN A 285 2.31 -4.70 7.08
N PHE A 286 1.15 -4.09 7.29
CA PHE A 286 -0.15 -4.62 6.90
C PHE A 286 -0.42 -4.34 5.41
N ASP A 287 -0.70 -5.38 4.64
CA ASP A 287 -1.18 -5.26 3.27
C ASP A 287 -2.49 -6.03 3.09
N TYR A 288 -3.25 -5.68 2.06
CA TYR A 288 -4.60 -6.16 1.82
C TYR A 288 -5.50 -6.00 3.06
N VAL A 289 -5.25 -4.96 3.87
CA VAL A 289 -6.12 -4.51 4.96
C VAL A 289 -7.29 -3.70 4.39
N ARG A 290 -8.09 -4.38 3.58
CA ARG A 290 -9.19 -3.80 2.79
C ARG A 290 -10.03 -4.90 2.15
N TYR A 291 -11.14 -4.52 1.55
CA TYR A 291 -11.91 -5.36 0.64
C TYR A 291 -11.31 -5.36 -0.80
N PRO A 292 -11.68 -6.31 -1.67
CA PRO A 292 -11.36 -6.23 -3.10
C PRO A 292 -11.98 -4.99 -3.73
N PHE A 293 -11.46 -4.60 -4.90
CA PHE A 293 -11.98 -3.45 -5.64
C PHE A 293 -13.45 -3.67 -6.02
N GLN A 294 -14.26 -2.66 -5.81
CA GLN A 294 -15.68 -2.68 -6.08
C GLN A 294 -16.06 -1.51 -6.95
N ASP A 295 -17.16 -1.70 -7.66
CA ASP A 295 -17.82 -0.66 -8.42
C ASP A 295 -19.28 -0.67 -8.01
N ALA A 296 -19.60 0.23 -7.08
CA ALA A 296 -20.94 0.38 -6.53
C ALA A 296 -21.97 0.62 -7.64
N TYR A 297 -21.64 1.34 -8.72
CA TYR A 297 -22.64 1.64 -9.74
C TYR A 297 -22.59 0.67 -10.94
N GLY A 298 -21.49 -0.06 -11.11
CA GLY A 298 -21.29 -1.10 -12.12
C GLY A 298 -21.59 -2.53 -11.67
N GLY A 299 -22.26 -2.71 -10.52
CA GLY A 299 -22.77 -4.01 -10.07
C GLY A 299 -21.71 -4.98 -9.56
N ARG A 300 -20.53 -4.48 -9.15
CA ARG A 300 -19.46 -5.28 -8.53
C ARG A 300 -19.40 -4.94 -7.05
N HIS A 301 -20.04 -5.75 -6.21
CA HIS A 301 -20.12 -5.55 -4.76
C HIS A 301 -19.57 -6.77 -4.02
N PHE A 302 -18.93 -6.55 -2.88
CA PHE A 302 -18.33 -7.61 -2.07
C PHE A 302 -18.52 -7.37 -0.58
N GLY A 303 -18.26 -8.41 0.21
CA GLY A 303 -18.43 -8.40 1.66
C GLY A 303 -19.73 -9.05 2.11
N TYR A 304 -20.34 -9.89 1.26
CA TYR A 304 -21.54 -10.66 1.57
C TYR A 304 -21.20 -12.02 2.21
N GLY A 305 -20.09 -12.07 2.97
CA GLY A 305 -19.77 -13.21 3.83
C GLY A 305 -20.86 -13.44 4.87
N THR A 306 -20.99 -14.70 5.31
CA THR A 306 -22.06 -15.10 6.25
C THR A 306 -22.03 -14.25 7.53
N ALA A 307 -20.85 -14.08 8.13
CA ALA A 307 -20.70 -13.31 9.35
C ALA A 307 -21.05 -11.84 9.16
N ALA A 308 -20.62 -11.22 8.05
CA ALA A 308 -20.95 -9.82 7.75
C ALA A 308 -22.47 -9.61 7.56
N ARG A 309 -23.13 -10.49 6.82
CA ARG A 309 -24.59 -10.40 6.58
C ARG A 309 -25.37 -10.57 7.86
N GLU A 310 -25.04 -11.57 8.68
CA GLU A 310 -25.69 -11.82 9.96
C GLU A 310 -25.51 -10.65 10.94
N LYS A 311 -24.29 -10.12 11.06
CA LYS A 311 -24.00 -8.96 11.91
C LYS A 311 -24.77 -7.73 11.46
N PHE A 312 -24.80 -7.43 10.16
CA PHE A 312 -25.52 -6.27 9.65
C PHE A 312 -27.04 -6.41 9.80
N LEU A 313 -27.58 -7.61 9.52
CA LEU A 313 -28.99 -7.93 9.75
C LEU A 313 -29.36 -7.72 11.23
N LYS A 314 -28.53 -8.20 12.16
CA LYS A 314 -28.76 -8.00 13.60
C LYS A 314 -28.74 -6.52 14.02
N LEU A 315 -27.88 -5.72 13.40
CA LEU A 315 -27.74 -4.29 13.71
C LEU A 315 -28.87 -3.43 13.13
N THR A 316 -29.41 -3.81 11.97
CA THR A 316 -30.29 -2.93 11.19
C THR A 316 -31.68 -3.50 10.92
N GLY A 317 -31.88 -4.80 11.14
CA GLY A 317 -33.09 -5.54 10.74
C GLY A 317 -33.17 -5.84 9.25
N VAL A 318 -32.14 -5.51 8.44
CA VAL A 318 -32.13 -5.69 6.99
C VAL A 318 -30.94 -6.52 6.54
N ASP A 319 -31.19 -7.53 5.70
CA ASP A 319 -30.11 -8.28 5.04
C ASP A 319 -29.50 -7.43 3.92
N PRO A 320 -28.18 -7.17 3.91
CA PRO A 320 -27.59 -6.25 2.95
C PRO A 320 -27.69 -6.75 1.51
N ILE A 321 -27.96 -8.04 1.26
CA ILE A 321 -28.20 -8.57 -0.09
C ILE A 321 -29.41 -7.91 -0.78
N THR A 322 -30.33 -7.36 0.00
CA THR A 322 -31.53 -6.68 -0.49
C THR A 322 -31.30 -5.21 -0.83
N LEU A 323 -30.12 -4.68 -0.46
CA LEU A 323 -29.75 -3.29 -0.67
C LEU A 323 -29.07 -3.11 -2.03
N SER A 324 -29.22 -1.91 -2.57
CA SER A 324 -28.57 -1.51 -3.81
C SER A 324 -28.15 -0.04 -3.73
N PRO A 325 -26.97 0.31 -4.26
CA PRO A 325 -26.57 1.71 -4.44
C PRO A 325 -27.51 2.44 -5.40
N ARG A 326 -28.12 1.71 -6.35
CA ARG A 326 -29.22 2.19 -7.20
C ARG A 326 -30.54 1.97 -6.46
N ASN A 327 -30.79 2.81 -5.47
CA ASN A 327 -31.94 2.74 -4.57
C ASN A 327 -33.27 3.29 -5.16
N GLY A 328 -33.29 3.71 -6.42
CA GLY A 328 -34.50 4.20 -7.09
C GLY A 328 -35.06 5.52 -6.53
N GLY A 329 -34.23 6.32 -5.84
CA GLY A 329 -34.67 7.55 -5.17
C GLY A 329 -35.26 7.32 -3.78
N ASP A 330 -35.30 6.07 -3.30
CA ASP A 330 -35.73 5.74 -1.95
C ASP A 330 -34.65 6.15 -0.94
N SER A 331 -34.92 7.23 -0.20
CA SER A 331 -34.00 7.78 0.79
C SER A 331 -33.68 6.81 1.94
N ALA A 332 -34.60 5.93 2.32
CA ALA A 332 -34.37 4.94 3.38
C ALA A 332 -33.40 3.85 2.90
N LYS A 333 -33.57 3.37 1.67
CA LYS A 333 -32.62 2.42 1.04
C LYS A 333 -31.26 3.05 0.79
N ALA A 334 -31.22 4.33 0.38
CA ALA A 334 -29.97 5.08 0.23
C ALA A 334 -29.21 5.16 1.56
N TYR A 335 -29.92 5.50 2.64
CA TYR A 335 -29.35 5.53 3.98
C TYR A 335 -28.82 4.15 4.41
N LEU A 336 -29.59 3.08 4.26
CA LEU A 336 -29.14 1.72 4.61
C LEU A 336 -27.93 1.25 3.78
N TRP A 337 -27.85 1.64 2.50
CA TRP A 337 -26.67 1.35 1.68
C TRP A 337 -25.41 2.06 2.20
N ASN A 338 -25.55 3.32 2.62
CA ASN A 338 -24.46 4.06 3.23
C ASN A 338 -24.03 3.42 4.57
N GLN A 339 -25.00 2.98 5.38
CA GLN A 339 -24.72 2.22 6.61
C GLN A 339 -24.01 0.90 6.33
N TRP A 340 -24.34 0.20 5.24
CA TRP A 340 -23.64 -1.02 4.83
C TRP A 340 -22.19 -0.76 4.42
N THR A 341 -21.95 0.34 3.72
CA THR A 341 -20.59 0.77 3.37
C THR A 341 -19.80 1.14 4.62
N ALA A 342 -20.38 1.95 5.51
CA ALA A 342 -19.76 2.33 6.78
C ALA A 342 -19.46 1.11 7.68
N PHE A 343 -20.38 0.14 7.77
CA PHE A 343 -20.20 -1.10 8.52
C PHE A 343 -18.96 -1.87 8.04
N ARG A 344 -18.80 -2.03 6.72
CA ARG A 344 -17.65 -2.74 6.13
C ARG A 344 -16.35 -1.98 6.34
N THR A 345 -16.34 -0.66 6.16
CA THR A 345 -15.18 0.19 6.51
C THR A 345 -14.79 0.00 7.97
N GLN A 346 -15.77 -0.03 8.88
CA GLN A 346 -15.53 -0.24 10.30
C GLN A 346 -14.96 -1.63 10.62
N GLN A 347 -15.31 -2.68 9.86
CA GLN A 347 -14.69 -4.01 10.06
C GLN A 347 -13.18 -3.97 9.82
N ILE A 348 -12.73 -3.22 8.81
CA ILE A 348 -11.31 -3.03 8.53
C ILE A 348 -10.66 -2.16 9.62
N THR A 349 -11.22 -0.98 9.91
CA THR A 349 -10.68 -0.05 10.91
C THR A 349 -10.55 -0.70 12.29
N THR A 350 -11.58 -1.41 12.74
CA THR A 350 -11.53 -2.09 14.04
C THR A 350 -10.50 -3.21 14.06
N PHE A 351 -10.26 -3.90 12.93
CA PHE A 351 -9.20 -4.90 12.83
C PHE A 351 -7.82 -4.27 13.00
N VAL A 352 -7.55 -3.17 12.30
CA VAL A 352 -6.29 -2.41 12.44
C VAL A 352 -6.09 -1.99 13.90
N SER A 353 -7.15 -1.49 14.53
CA SER A 353 -7.17 -1.08 15.94
C SER A 353 -6.87 -2.24 16.90
N GLU A 354 -7.46 -3.42 16.67
CA GLU A 354 -7.20 -4.63 17.44
C GLU A 354 -5.77 -5.16 17.25
N ALA A 355 -5.31 -5.23 16.01
CA ALA A 355 -3.96 -5.68 15.66
C ALA A 355 -2.91 -4.76 16.28
N SER A 356 -3.07 -3.45 16.12
CA SER A 356 -2.17 -2.44 16.70
C SER A 356 -2.06 -2.58 18.21
N ARG A 357 -3.18 -2.55 18.95
CA ARG A 357 -3.19 -2.71 20.41
C ARG A 357 -2.63 -4.06 20.87
N ARG A 358 -2.82 -5.12 20.10
CA ARG A 358 -2.28 -6.44 20.43
C ARG A 358 -0.76 -6.46 20.25
N LEU A 359 -0.27 -5.97 19.13
CA LEU A 359 1.16 -5.95 18.81
C LEU A 359 1.93 -4.99 19.71
N GLN A 360 1.43 -3.78 19.96
CA GLN A 360 2.05 -2.83 20.90
C GLN A 360 2.16 -3.39 22.33
N ARG A 361 1.18 -4.17 22.79
CA ARG A 361 1.26 -4.85 24.11
C ARG A 361 2.31 -5.96 24.13
N LEU A 362 2.55 -6.62 23.00
CA LEU A 362 3.50 -7.71 22.87
C LEU A 362 4.94 -7.18 22.70
N ARG A 363 5.10 -6.15 21.86
CA ARG A 363 6.36 -5.49 21.50
C ARG A 363 6.12 -3.98 21.36
N PRO A 364 6.28 -3.20 22.44
CA PRO A 364 6.08 -1.74 22.40
C PRO A 364 7.04 -0.99 21.48
N ASP A 365 8.17 -1.61 21.13
CA ASP A 365 9.22 -1.12 20.24
C ASP A 365 8.94 -1.42 18.75
N LEU A 366 7.97 -2.28 18.45
CA LEU A 366 7.68 -2.73 17.09
C LEU A 366 6.96 -1.64 16.29
N LYS A 367 7.55 -1.25 15.16
CA LYS A 367 6.92 -0.29 14.24
C LYS A 367 5.79 -0.94 13.45
N LEU A 368 4.66 -0.27 13.35
CA LEU A 368 3.50 -0.73 12.59
C LEU A 368 3.27 0.17 11.38
N SER A 369 3.06 -0.45 10.22
CA SER A 369 2.74 0.30 9.01
C SER A 369 1.66 -0.39 8.18
N ALA A 370 1.09 0.32 7.21
CA ALA A 370 0.18 -0.27 6.23
C ALA A 370 0.47 0.21 4.81
N ALA A 371 0.41 -0.70 3.84
CA ALA A 371 0.39 -0.39 2.43
C ALA A 371 -1.05 -0.02 2.01
N VAL A 372 -1.25 1.23 1.57
CA VAL A 372 -2.60 1.78 1.32
C VAL A 372 -2.68 2.53 0.00
N PHE A 373 -3.88 2.69 -0.56
CA PHE A 373 -4.07 3.47 -1.79
C PHE A 373 -3.99 4.97 -1.53
N ALA A 374 -3.47 5.73 -2.50
CA ALA A 374 -3.32 7.19 -2.42
C ALA A 374 -4.55 7.97 -2.93
N ASP A 375 -5.54 7.30 -3.56
CA ASP A 375 -6.76 7.91 -4.11
C ASP A 375 -7.60 8.67 -3.07
N GLY A 376 -8.44 9.65 -3.44
CA GLY A 376 -9.24 10.40 -2.45
C GLY A 376 -10.08 9.53 -1.48
N THR A 377 -10.27 10.01 -0.25
CA THR A 377 -10.95 9.30 0.87
C THR A 377 -12.24 8.62 0.44
N TYR A 378 -13.15 9.39 -0.17
CA TYR A 378 -14.46 8.91 -0.62
C TYR A 378 -14.33 7.78 -1.66
N GLN A 379 -13.39 7.92 -2.61
CA GLN A 379 -13.15 6.91 -3.64
C GLN A 379 -12.66 5.60 -3.03
N ARG A 380 -11.69 5.65 -2.09
CA ARG A 380 -11.19 4.45 -1.41
C ARG A 380 -12.26 3.79 -0.55
N GLN A 381 -12.99 4.57 0.24
CA GLN A 381 -14.04 4.02 1.10
C GLN A 381 -15.14 3.35 0.28
N LEU A 382 -15.51 3.88 -0.89
CA LEU A 382 -16.47 3.24 -1.79
C LEU A 382 -15.91 2.01 -2.51
N ALA A 383 -14.67 2.09 -3.02
CA ALA A 383 -14.11 1.06 -3.88
C ALA A 383 -13.53 -0.12 -3.08
N ILE A 384 -12.95 0.12 -1.91
CA ILE A 384 -12.18 -0.89 -1.16
C ILE A 384 -12.39 -0.83 0.36
N GLN A 385 -13.19 0.12 0.87
CA GLN A 385 -13.46 0.30 2.31
C GLN A 385 -12.19 0.45 3.16
N GLN A 386 -11.20 1.17 2.60
CA GLN A 386 -9.95 1.51 3.27
C GLN A 386 -10.02 2.97 3.73
N ASP A 387 -9.89 3.20 5.04
CA ASP A 387 -10.04 4.50 5.71
C ASP A 387 -8.81 4.79 6.55
N TRP A 388 -7.66 4.87 5.88
CA TRP A 388 -6.37 4.90 6.57
C TRP A 388 -6.10 6.22 7.28
N GLU A 389 -6.78 7.30 6.88
CA GLU A 389 -6.71 8.59 7.55
C GLU A 389 -7.17 8.48 9.00
N ASP A 390 -8.28 7.76 9.23
CA ASP A 390 -8.79 7.49 10.58
C ASP A 390 -7.78 6.67 11.41
N TRP A 391 -7.05 5.75 10.76
CA TRP A 391 -6.02 4.94 11.43
C TRP A 391 -4.82 5.80 11.84
N ALA A 392 -4.42 6.73 10.97
CA ALA A 392 -3.32 7.65 11.19
C ALA A 392 -3.68 8.69 12.27
N ASP A 393 -4.87 9.29 12.21
CA ASP A 393 -5.35 10.27 13.18
C ASP A 393 -5.49 9.70 14.60
N GLN A 394 -5.84 8.42 14.71
CA GLN A 394 -5.89 7.69 15.98
C GLN A 394 -4.51 7.20 16.46
N GLY A 395 -3.45 7.36 15.66
CA GLY A 395 -2.11 6.88 15.98
C GLY A 395 -2.04 5.35 16.07
N LEU A 396 -2.86 4.63 15.29
CA LEU A 396 -2.87 3.16 15.29
C LEU A 396 -1.65 2.57 14.59
N LEU A 397 -1.03 3.33 13.69
CA LEU A 397 0.11 2.93 12.89
C LEU A 397 1.19 4.02 12.95
N ASP A 398 2.45 3.63 12.98
CA ASP A 398 3.57 4.56 12.90
C ASP A 398 3.69 5.14 11.49
N TRP A 399 3.52 4.31 10.46
CA TRP A 399 3.62 4.74 9.06
C TRP A 399 2.41 4.35 8.20
N ILE A 400 1.94 5.31 7.42
CA ILE A 400 1.08 5.06 6.25
C ILE A 400 1.98 5.05 5.01
N VAL A 401 2.08 3.90 4.35
CA VAL A 401 2.89 3.76 3.14
C VAL A 401 1.98 3.77 1.91
N LEU A 402 2.02 4.86 1.16
CA LEU A 402 1.12 5.08 0.03
C LEU A 402 1.56 4.30 -1.20
N MET A 403 0.63 3.60 -1.85
CA MET A 403 0.79 3.05 -3.20
C MET A 403 0.50 4.15 -4.23
N SER A 404 1.28 5.23 -4.19
CA SER A 404 1.20 6.39 -5.10
C SER A 404 1.80 6.07 -6.48
N TYR A 405 1.29 5.03 -7.13
CA TYR A 405 1.87 4.51 -8.36
C TYR A 405 1.41 5.32 -9.58
N ALA A 406 2.32 6.13 -10.11
CA ALA A 406 2.09 7.01 -11.25
C ALA A 406 3.18 6.81 -12.31
N ASN A 407 2.85 7.13 -13.57
CA ASN A 407 3.80 7.05 -14.67
C ASN A 407 4.49 8.38 -14.97
N THR A 408 3.99 9.49 -14.40
CA THR A 408 4.63 10.82 -14.50
C THR A 408 4.65 11.52 -13.14
N VAL A 409 5.54 12.51 -12.99
CA VAL A 409 5.74 13.29 -11.76
C VAL A 409 4.53 14.18 -11.47
N GLU A 410 3.80 14.62 -12.48
CA GLU A 410 2.56 15.39 -12.32
C GLU A 410 1.45 14.52 -11.71
N GLU A 411 1.24 13.32 -12.24
CA GLU A 411 0.30 12.34 -11.68
C GLU A 411 0.71 11.96 -10.24
N PHE A 412 2.00 11.70 -10.04
CA PHE A 412 2.56 11.38 -8.73
C PHE A 412 2.33 12.50 -7.72
N SER A 413 2.57 13.75 -8.10
CA SER A 413 2.34 14.94 -7.28
C SER A 413 0.88 15.04 -6.84
N GLY A 414 -0.06 14.80 -7.76
CA GLY A 414 -1.50 14.76 -7.45
C GLY A 414 -1.89 13.69 -6.43
N LEU A 415 -1.19 12.56 -6.41
CA LEU A 415 -1.42 11.47 -5.45
C LEU A 415 -0.80 11.73 -4.07
N VAL A 416 0.26 12.54 -3.98
CA VAL A 416 1.08 12.66 -2.75
C VAL A 416 0.83 13.95 -1.97
N ARG A 417 0.69 15.10 -2.66
CA ARG A 417 0.56 16.41 -2.01
C ARG A 417 -0.61 16.52 -1.02
N PRO A 418 -1.81 15.98 -1.29
CA PRO A 418 -2.94 16.06 -0.34
C PRO A 418 -2.63 15.45 1.03
N TRP A 419 -1.74 14.45 1.07
CA TRP A 419 -1.47 13.66 2.27
C TRP A 419 -0.19 14.06 2.99
N THR A 420 0.73 14.74 2.30
CA THR A 420 2.07 15.08 2.83
C THR A 420 2.22 16.57 3.15
N VAL A 421 1.45 17.44 2.49
CA VAL A 421 1.53 18.90 2.66
C VAL A 421 0.26 19.47 3.26
N GLU A 422 -0.90 18.97 2.81
CA GLU A 422 -2.20 19.56 3.15
C GLU A 422 -2.83 18.94 4.40
N SER A 423 -2.23 17.85 4.91
CA SER A 423 -2.73 17.08 6.06
C SER A 423 -1.61 16.83 7.07
N SER A 424 -1.97 16.70 8.35
CA SER A 424 -1.06 16.30 9.43
C SER A 424 -1.71 15.21 10.26
N TYR A 425 -1.01 14.09 10.47
CA TYR A 425 -1.53 12.90 11.13
C TYR A 425 -0.86 12.62 12.48
N ARG A 426 -0.74 13.67 13.31
CA ARG A 426 -0.10 13.61 14.64
C ARG A 426 1.30 12.99 14.56
N SER A 427 1.48 11.80 15.15
CA SER A 427 2.74 11.05 15.18
C SER A 427 2.92 10.10 13.99
N THR A 428 1.86 9.84 13.23
CA THR A 428 1.90 8.92 12.08
C THR A 428 2.55 9.61 10.88
N LYS A 429 3.58 8.98 10.32
CA LYS A 429 4.27 9.49 9.12
C LYS A 429 3.62 8.95 7.85
N VAL A 430 3.58 9.77 6.80
CA VAL A 430 3.15 9.34 5.47
C VAL A 430 4.37 9.14 4.59
N ILE A 431 4.53 7.93 4.06
CA ILE A 431 5.68 7.51 3.24
C ILE A 431 5.18 7.21 1.81
N PRO A 432 5.44 8.09 0.83
CA PRO A 432 5.02 7.87 -0.55
C PRO A 432 5.76 6.72 -1.23
N GLY A 433 5.02 5.86 -1.93
CA GLY A 433 5.55 4.72 -2.65
C GLY A 433 5.62 4.94 -4.16
N ILE A 434 6.73 4.55 -4.78
CA ILE A 434 7.00 4.67 -6.21
C ILE A 434 7.08 3.26 -6.82
N ARG A 435 6.31 2.99 -7.86
CA ARG A 435 6.38 1.72 -8.60
C ARG A 435 7.44 1.81 -9.69
N LEU A 436 8.49 1.01 -9.57
CA LEU A 436 9.61 0.93 -10.51
C LEU A 436 9.27 0.15 -11.78
N LEU A 437 8.32 -0.79 -11.72
CA LEU A 437 7.94 -1.62 -12.88
C LEU A 437 7.47 -0.74 -14.06
N ASN A 438 8.18 -0.84 -15.19
CA ASN A 438 7.93 -0.07 -16.40
C ASN A 438 8.04 1.47 -16.21
N LEU A 439 8.71 1.94 -15.16
CA LEU A 439 8.96 3.35 -14.92
C LEU A 439 10.35 3.72 -15.44
N PRO A 440 10.49 4.68 -16.38
CA PRO A 440 11.81 5.14 -16.81
C PRO A 440 12.64 5.67 -15.63
N ALA A 441 13.96 5.42 -15.64
CA ALA A 441 14.83 5.84 -14.55
C ALA A 441 14.82 7.37 -14.35
N ALA A 442 14.74 8.15 -15.43
CA ALA A 442 14.59 9.60 -15.34
C ALA A 442 13.30 10.01 -14.60
N GLU A 443 12.22 9.25 -14.78
CA GLU A 443 10.95 9.54 -14.15
C GLU A 443 10.94 9.15 -12.66
N ALA A 444 11.54 8.01 -12.32
CA ALA A 444 11.80 7.64 -10.93
C ALA A 444 12.63 8.73 -10.21
N ARG A 445 13.63 9.31 -10.90
CA ARG A 445 14.41 10.45 -10.37
C ARG A 445 13.54 11.66 -10.10
N ASN A 446 12.69 12.04 -11.05
CA ASN A 446 11.82 13.22 -10.93
C ASN A 446 10.85 13.05 -9.75
N GLN A 447 10.26 11.86 -9.58
CA GLN A 447 9.38 11.58 -8.45
C GLN A 447 10.14 11.63 -7.11
N LEU A 448 11.36 11.08 -7.03
CA LEU A 448 12.20 11.18 -5.82
C LEU A 448 12.64 12.62 -5.52
N GLN A 449 12.98 13.40 -6.55
CA GLN A 449 13.32 14.81 -6.39
C GLN A 449 12.12 15.61 -5.88
N LEU A 450 10.91 15.35 -6.41
CA LEU A 450 9.69 15.96 -5.89
C LEU A 450 9.51 15.66 -4.39
N LEU A 451 9.71 14.42 -3.94
CA LEU A 451 9.59 14.08 -2.52
C LEU A 451 10.60 14.84 -1.65
N LYS A 452 11.82 15.05 -2.15
CA LYS A 452 12.83 15.87 -1.50
C LYS A 452 12.39 17.34 -1.43
N ASP A 453 11.85 17.89 -2.51
CA ASP A 453 11.36 19.27 -2.58
C ASP A 453 10.15 19.49 -1.65
N LEU A 454 9.31 18.46 -1.48
CA LEU A 454 8.20 18.45 -0.52
C LEU A 454 8.63 18.16 0.92
N SER A 455 9.93 17.90 1.16
CA SER A 455 10.48 17.58 2.49
C SER A 455 9.78 16.39 3.16
N THR A 456 9.45 15.34 2.39
CA THR A 456 8.81 14.16 2.98
C THR A 456 9.78 13.37 3.87
N GLU A 457 9.23 12.70 4.90
CA GLU A 457 9.99 11.89 5.86
C GLU A 457 10.69 10.67 5.22
N GLY A 458 10.27 10.28 4.02
CA GLY A 458 10.78 9.08 3.36
C GLY A 458 10.11 8.77 2.03
N TYR A 459 10.51 7.64 1.47
CA TYR A 459 9.89 7.00 0.31
C TYR A 459 9.94 5.47 0.41
N ALA A 460 9.12 4.81 -0.41
CA ALA A 460 9.12 3.36 -0.58
C ALA A 460 9.20 2.98 -2.06
N LEU A 461 10.04 2.02 -2.43
CA LEU A 461 10.18 1.55 -3.82
C LEU A 461 9.51 0.20 -4.01
N PHE A 462 8.61 0.09 -4.98
CA PHE A 462 7.95 -1.16 -5.35
C PHE A 462 8.40 -1.62 -6.75
N ALA A 463 9.17 -2.68 -6.91
CA ALA A 463 9.69 -3.61 -5.90
C ALA A 463 11.13 -4.04 -6.25
N ALA A 464 11.75 -4.82 -5.36
CA ALA A 464 13.13 -5.30 -5.45
C ALA A 464 13.49 -5.94 -6.79
N ASP A 465 12.57 -6.71 -7.40
CA ASP A 465 12.77 -7.30 -8.73
C ASP A 465 13.09 -6.26 -9.82
N ASN A 466 12.62 -5.03 -9.65
CA ASN A 466 12.81 -3.91 -10.57
C ASN A 466 13.97 -2.98 -10.18
N LEU A 467 14.73 -3.31 -9.11
CA LEU A 467 15.90 -2.55 -8.68
C LEU A 467 17.16 -3.08 -9.36
N HIS A 468 17.34 -2.76 -10.64
CA HIS A 468 18.50 -3.17 -11.42
C HIS A 468 18.93 -2.11 -12.44
N GLY A 469 20.14 -2.27 -13.01
CA GLY A 469 20.63 -1.46 -14.12
C GLY A 469 20.68 0.05 -13.83
N GLU A 470 20.00 0.82 -14.67
CA GLU A 470 20.01 2.29 -14.60
C GLU A 470 19.36 2.83 -13.33
N VAL A 471 18.29 2.20 -12.82
CA VAL A 471 17.59 2.64 -11.61
C VAL A 471 18.48 2.49 -10.38
N GLN A 472 19.18 1.35 -10.27
CA GLN A 472 20.13 1.13 -9.18
C GLN A 472 21.29 2.15 -9.23
N SER A 473 21.84 2.38 -10.43
CA SER A 473 22.93 3.35 -10.64
C SER A 473 22.50 4.78 -10.32
N MET A 474 21.26 5.15 -10.68
CA MET A 474 20.67 6.44 -10.34
C MET A 474 20.57 6.64 -8.83
N LEU A 475 20.05 5.67 -8.09
CA LEU A 475 19.91 5.76 -6.64
C LEU A 475 21.27 5.86 -5.95
N ALA A 476 22.23 5.02 -6.36
CA ALA A 476 23.60 5.10 -5.86
C ALA A 476 24.22 6.49 -6.13
N GLY A 477 23.95 7.08 -7.30
CA GLY A 477 24.42 8.42 -7.66
C GLY A 477 23.81 9.55 -6.82
N LEU A 478 22.51 9.48 -6.52
CA LEU A 478 21.83 10.45 -5.64
C LEU A 478 22.48 10.47 -4.25
N HIS A 479 22.79 9.30 -3.69
CA HIS A 479 23.42 9.21 -2.37
C HIS A 479 24.92 9.52 -2.38
N GLY A 480 25.63 9.16 -3.45
CA GLY A 480 27.05 9.47 -3.62
C GLY A 480 27.32 10.97 -3.77
N GLN A 481 26.48 11.69 -4.51
CA GLN A 481 26.57 13.15 -4.62
C GLN A 481 26.29 13.84 -3.29
N GLU A 482 25.36 13.33 -2.49
CA GLU A 482 25.10 13.84 -1.14
C GLU A 482 26.29 13.61 -0.18
N GLN A 483 27.02 12.50 -0.29
CA GLN A 483 28.23 12.25 0.52
C GLN A 483 29.44 13.08 0.07
N GLN A 484 29.59 13.34 -1.24
CA GLN A 484 30.64 14.22 -1.77
C GLN A 484 30.39 15.69 -1.43
N ASN A 485 29.16 16.17 -1.54
CA ASN A 485 28.79 17.51 -1.09
C ASN A 485 28.95 17.66 0.43
N ALA A 486 28.86 16.56 1.20
CA ALA A 486 29.12 16.56 2.63
C ALA A 486 30.61 16.69 3.01
N SER A 487 31.51 16.29 2.11
CA SER A 487 32.95 16.13 2.37
C SER A 487 33.82 17.14 1.61
N ALA A 488 33.23 17.99 0.77
CA ALA A 488 33.94 19.05 0.07
C ALA A 488 34.36 20.17 1.05
N PRO A 489 35.66 20.51 1.15
CA PRO A 489 36.10 21.63 1.98
C PRO A 489 35.52 22.93 1.42
N ALA A 490 34.98 23.78 2.30
CA ALA A 490 34.48 25.10 1.93
C ALA A 490 35.57 25.86 1.15
N ALA A 491 35.31 26.12 -0.13
CA ALA A 491 36.21 26.89 -0.96
C ALA A 491 36.33 28.30 -0.37
N THR A 492 37.44 28.58 0.31
CA THR A 492 37.79 29.93 0.75
C THR A 492 37.98 30.78 -0.49
N ALA A 493 36.99 31.63 -0.79
CA ALA A 493 37.16 32.70 -1.76
C ALA A 493 38.30 33.62 -1.27
N PRO A 494 39.22 34.06 -2.14
CA PRO A 494 40.27 34.97 -1.74
C PRO A 494 39.63 36.30 -1.33
N ILE A 495 39.89 36.71 -0.08
CA ILE A 495 39.51 38.02 0.45
C ILE A 495 40.13 39.08 -0.45
N ALA A 496 39.29 39.81 -1.19
CA ALA A 496 39.71 40.99 -1.92
C ALA A 496 40.25 42.03 -0.93
N SER A 497 41.50 42.45 -1.13
CA SER A 497 42.13 43.52 -0.36
C SER A 497 41.33 44.82 -0.51
N ALA A 498 41.02 45.44 0.63
CA ALA A 498 40.31 46.71 0.68
C ALA A 498 41.09 47.84 -0.03
N PRO A 499 40.42 48.75 -0.75
CA PRO A 499 41.08 49.90 -1.34
C PRO A 499 41.44 50.93 -0.27
N GLN A 500 42.70 51.38 -0.28
CA GLN A 500 43.16 52.51 0.53
C GLN A 500 42.33 53.76 0.20
N ARG A 501 41.65 54.32 1.21
CA ARG A 501 41.15 55.71 1.15
C ARG A 501 42.35 56.64 1.29
N GLY A 502 42.62 57.38 0.22
CA GLY A 502 43.42 58.59 0.30
C GLY A 502 42.56 59.74 0.79
N ASP A 503 42.99 60.39 1.87
CA ASP A 503 42.56 61.75 2.19
C ASP A 503 43.41 62.72 1.36
N ARG A 504 42.74 63.54 0.54
CA ARG A 504 43.24 64.85 0.11
C ARG A 504 42.50 65.91 0.93
N LEU A 505 43.23 67.00 1.20
CA LEU A 505 42.81 68.29 1.76
C LEU A 505 41.33 68.64 1.63
#